data_AF-A0AAD8IBJ8-F1
#
_entry.id   AF-A0AAD8IBJ8-F1
#
_cell.length_a   1.000
_cell.length_b   1.000
_cell.length_c   1.000
_cell.angle_alpha   90.00
_cell.angle_beta   90.00
_cell.angle_gamma   90.00
#
_symmetry.space_group_name_H-M   'P 1'
#
loop_
_entity.id
_entity.type
_entity.pdbx_description
1 polymer ?
#
loop_
_entity_poly.entity_id
_entity_poly.type
_entity_poly.pdbx_seq_one_letter_code
_entity_poly.pdbx_strand_id
1 'polypeptide(L)'
;MTNRPKEISTSEFKVLLKYWGDKKVQDSAKRNSNSRKELTETHTVGPKSFAQIKNKMVLEKPVVDDEEPPAPPSVSQIYVKTRKRDENREYKLPADQIKTKIAEINKVLDAGGSVEDADQKIPSLQVNVNDFLLEHPADNSSGSHNANP
;
A
#
# COMPACT_ATOMS: atom_id res chain seq x y z
N MET A 1 38.93 -3.89 1.45
CA MET A 1 37.61 -3.22 1.62
C MET A 1 37.49 -2.09 0.63
N THR A 2 37.35 -2.45 -0.64
CA THR A 2 37.12 -1.51 -1.72
C THR A 2 35.65 -1.07 -1.68
N ASN A 3 35.37 0.18 -2.05
CA ASN A 3 34.02 0.76 -2.18
C ASN A 3 33.23 0.98 -0.86
N ARG A 4 33.90 1.04 0.29
CA ARG A 4 33.25 1.51 1.53
C ARG A 4 33.03 3.04 1.46
N PRO A 5 31.82 3.57 1.72
CA PRO A 5 31.59 5.01 1.89
C PRO A 5 32.40 5.60 3.05
N LYS A 6 32.84 6.87 2.94
CA LYS A 6 33.70 7.49 3.96
C LYS A 6 32.97 7.68 5.30
N GLU A 7 31.65 7.85 5.23
CA GLU A 7 30.74 8.18 6.33
C GLU A 7 30.45 7.02 7.28
N ILE A 8 30.63 5.77 6.82
CA ILE A 8 30.26 4.56 7.57
C ILE A 8 31.52 3.90 8.09
N SER A 9 31.63 3.60 9.39
CA SER A 9 32.84 2.97 9.93
C SER A 9 33.13 1.60 9.30
N THR A 10 34.39 1.17 9.39
CA THR A 10 34.81 -0.16 8.90
C THR A 10 34.04 -1.28 9.58
N SER A 11 33.69 -1.13 10.87
CA SER A 11 32.93 -2.12 11.63
C SER A 11 31.50 -2.25 11.09
N GLU A 12 30.79 -1.12 10.95
CA GLU A 12 29.41 -1.09 10.44
C GLU A 12 29.32 -1.63 9.01
N PHE A 13 30.30 -1.30 8.16
CA PHE A 13 30.31 -1.82 6.79
C PHE A 13 30.43 -3.36 6.74
N LYS A 14 31.20 -3.98 7.65
CA LYS A 14 31.26 -5.45 7.75
C LYS A 14 29.91 -6.04 8.14
N VAL A 15 29.21 -5.40 9.07
CA VAL A 15 27.87 -5.83 9.49
C VAL A 15 26.90 -5.76 8.33
N LEU A 16 26.91 -4.67 7.55
CA LEU A 16 26.08 -4.53 6.35
C LEU A 16 26.39 -5.58 5.29
N LEU A 17 27.67 -5.87 5.03
CA LEU A 17 28.06 -6.93 4.09
C LEU A 17 27.56 -8.30 4.54
N LYS A 18 27.62 -8.59 5.85
CA LYS A 18 27.04 -9.83 6.40
C LYS A 18 25.52 -9.86 6.22
N TYR A 19 24.84 -8.76 6.50
CA TYR A 19 23.40 -8.64 6.36
C TYR A 19 22.94 -8.82 4.90
N TRP A 20 23.55 -8.14 3.94
CA TRP A 20 23.22 -8.29 2.52
C TRP A 20 23.68 -9.63 1.93
N GLY A 21 24.69 -10.26 2.53
CA GLY A 21 25.12 -11.61 2.20
C GLY A 21 24.20 -12.70 2.75
N ASP A 22 23.30 -12.37 3.69
CA ASP A 22 22.36 -13.33 4.24
C ASP A 22 21.35 -13.78 3.18
N LYS A 23 21.20 -15.10 3.05
CA LYS A 23 20.36 -15.70 2.01
C LYS A 23 18.89 -15.33 2.16
N LYS A 24 18.37 -15.26 3.39
CA LYS A 24 16.98 -14.88 3.65
C LYS A 24 16.74 -13.45 3.21
N VAL A 25 17.64 -12.54 3.57
CA VAL A 25 17.57 -11.13 3.18
C VAL A 25 17.58 -10.99 1.66
N GLN A 26 18.43 -11.74 0.96
CA GLN A 26 18.46 -11.73 -0.51
C GLN A 26 17.18 -12.26 -1.14
N ASP A 27 16.61 -13.34 -0.60
CA ASP A 27 15.39 -13.94 -1.13
C ASP A 27 14.19 -13.01 -0.92
N SER A 28 14.06 -12.39 0.25
CA SER A 28 13.05 -11.35 0.52
C SER A 28 13.25 -10.13 -0.39
N ALA A 29 14.50 -9.68 -0.60
CA ALA A 29 14.80 -8.57 -1.50
C ALA A 29 14.43 -8.89 -2.95
N LYS A 30 14.71 -10.11 -3.43
CA LYS A 30 14.34 -10.59 -4.76
C LYS A 30 12.83 -10.64 -4.92
N ARG A 31 12.10 -11.17 -3.93
CA ARG A 31 10.64 -11.19 -3.90
C ARG A 31 10.07 -9.78 -4.00
N ASN A 32 10.54 -8.87 -3.14
CA ASN A 32 10.14 -7.46 -3.15
C ASN A 32 10.40 -6.77 -4.50
N SER A 33 11.55 -7.06 -5.12
CA SER A 33 11.88 -6.52 -6.45
C SER A 33 10.90 -7.04 -7.52
N ASN A 34 10.58 -8.33 -7.51
CA ASN A 34 9.64 -8.94 -8.46
C ASN A 34 8.21 -8.40 -8.26
N SER A 35 7.70 -8.37 -7.03
CA SER A 35 6.36 -7.84 -6.74
C SER A 35 6.22 -6.36 -7.13
N ARG A 36 7.28 -5.54 -6.96
CA ARG A 36 7.27 -4.15 -7.42
C ARG A 36 7.21 -4.01 -8.94
N LYS A 37 7.75 -4.96 -9.70
CA LYS A 37 7.64 -4.96 -11.17
C LYS A 37 6.22 -5.28 -11.62
N GLU A 38 5.53 -6.14 -10.88
CA GLU A 38 4.14 -6.54 -11.13
C GLU A 38 3.14 -5.42 -10.81
N LEU A 39 3.51 -4.45 -9.97
CA LEU A 39 2.70 -3.26 -9.69
C LEU A 39 2.65 -2.33 -10.92
N THR A 40 1.73 -2.63 -11.83
CA THR A 40 1.47 -1.88 -13.07
C THR A 40 0.35 -0.84 -12.89
N GLU A 41 -0.59 -1.14 -12.00
CA GLU A 41 -1.75 -0.31 -11.72
C GLU A 41 -1.44 0.77 -10.68
N THR A 42 -1.01 1.94 -11.14
CA THR A 42 -0.71 3.09 -10.27
C THR A 42 -1.90 4.03 -10.10
N HIS A 43 -2.02 4.71 -8.95
CA HIS A 43 -2.96 5.83 -8.80
C HIS A 43 -2.49 7.07 -9.59
N THR A 44 -3.40 7.99 -9.88
CA THR A 44 -3.16 9.14 -10.78
C THR A 44 -3.23 10.51 -10.10
N VAL A 45 -3.36 10.53 -8.77
CA VAL A 45 -3.58 11.75 -7.97
C VAL A 45 -2.31 12.53 -7.60
N GLY A 46 -1.17 12.15 -8.17
CA GLY A 46 0.11 12.81 -7.95
C GLY A 46 0.55 12.77 -6.49
N PRO A 47 1.02 13.89 -5.89
CA PRO A 47 1.57 13.91 -4.54
C PRO A 47 0.50 13.83 -3.42
N LYS A 48 -0.79 13.81 -3.77
CA LYS A 48 -1.88 13.80 -2.79
C LYS A 48 -2.00 12.43 -2.14
N SER A 49 -1.97 12.40 -0.81
CA SER A 49 -2.18 11.15 -0.07
C SER A 49 -3.65 10.73 -0.11
N PHE A 50 -3.91 9.43 0.07
CA PHE A 50 -5.28 8.95 0.20
C PHE A 50 -6.01 9.54 1.40
N ALA A 51 -5.31 9.88 2.49
CA ALA A 51 -5.91 10.58 3.63
C ALA A 51 -6.42 11.98 3.24
N GLN A 52 -5.62 12.74 2.48
CA GLN A 52 -6.06 14.05 1.98
C GLN A 52 -7.26 13.94 1.04
N ILE A 53 -7.28 12.90 0.20
CA ILE A 53 -8.41 12.66 -0.72
C ILE A 53 -9.66 12.23 0.04
N LYS A 54 -9.52 11.36 1.05
CA LYS A 54 -10.61 10.97 1.95
C LYS A 54 -11.21 12.20 2.62
N ASN A 55 -10.39 13.04 3.26
CA ASN A 55 -10.85 14.25 3.93
C ASN A 55 -11.57 15.18 2.95
N LYS A 56 -11.00 15.40 1.76
CA LYS A 56 -11.65 16.20 0.72
C LYS A 56 -13.01 15.63 0.32
N MET A 57 -13.12 14.31 0.16
CA MET A 57 -14.41 13.66 -0.16
C MET A 57 -15.45 13.80 0.94
N VAL A 58 -15.03 13.74 2.22
CA VAL A 58 -15.93 13.96 3.37
C VAL A 58 -16.44 15.40 3.37
N LEU A 59 -15.56 16.38 3.16
CA LEU A 59 -15.93 17.81 3.12
C LEU A 59 -16.81 18.18 1.92
N GLU A 60 -16.74 17.42 0.81
CA GLU A 60 -17.57 17.62 -0.38
C GLU A 60 -18.98 17.02 -0.22
N LYS A 61 -19.22 16.15 0.78
CA LYS A 61 -20.56 15.58 1.01
C LYS A 61 -21.47 16.62 1.66
N PRO A 62 -22.75 16.70 1.26
CA PRO A 62 -23.72 17.54 1.95
C PRO A 62 -23.87 17.05 3.39
N VAL A 63 -23.83 17.97 4.35
CA VAL A 63 -24.20 17.70 5.74
C VAL A 63 -25.71 17.52 5.75
N VAL A 64 -26.17 16.29 6.00
CA VAL A 64 -27.59 15.95 6.00
C VAL A 64 -28.22 16.27 7.36
N ASP A 65 -27.45 16.12 8.44
CA ASP A 65 -27.81 16.49 9.82
C ASP A 65 -26.60 17.13 10.52
N ASP A 66 -26.81 18.22 11.26
CA ASP A 66 -25.75 18.96 11.97
C ASP A 66 -25.12 18.17 13.16
N GLU A 67 -25.71 17.03 13.52
CA GLU A 67 -25.33 16.21 14.69
C GLU A 67 -24.30 15.12 14.37
N GLU A 68 -24.16 14.67 13.10
CA GLU A 68 -23.23 13.60 12.73
C GLU A 68 -22.29 13.97 11.57
N PRO A 69 -20.97 13.72 11.71
CA PRO A 69 -20.04 13.93 10.63
C PRO A 69 -20.34 12.98 9.47
N PRO A 70 -20.26 13.43 8.21
CA PRO A 70 -20.58 12.59 7.07
C PRO A 70 -19.68 11.35 7.04
N ALA A 71 -20.30 10.19 6.79
CA ALA A 71 -19.60 8.91 6.79
C ALA A 71 -18.36 8.94 5.87
N PRO A 72 -17.23 8.33 6.29
CA PRO A 72 -16.02 8.31 5.49
C PRO A 72 -16.27 7.58 4.16
N PRO A 73 -15.56 7.97 3.08
CA PRO A 73 -15.68 7.28 1.81
C PRO A 73 -15.11 5.86 1.90
N SER A 74 -15.76 4.93 1.21
CA SER A 74 -15.32 3.54 1.09
C SER A 74 -14.03 3.40 0.28
N VAL A 75 -13.41 2.23 0.32
CA VAL A 75 -12.18 1.98 -0.44
C VAL A 75 -12.46 2.01 -1.95
N SER A 76 -13.60 1.49 -2.38
CA SER A 76 -14.10 1.51 -3.76
C SER A 76 -14.32 2.93 -4.27
N GLN A 77 -14.95 3.80 -3.48
CA GLN A 77 -15.15 5.20 -3.85
C GLN A 77 -13.81 5.93 -4.02
N ILE A 78 -12.84 5.67 -3.13
CA ILE A 78 -11.49 6.23 -3.24
C ILE A 78 -10.79 5.66 -4.47
N TYR A 79 -10.91 4.37 -4.73
CA TYR A 79 -10.31 3.71 -5.88
C TYR A 79 -10.78 4.37 -7.19
N VAL A 80 -12.09 4.51 -7.38
CA VAL A 80 -12.66 5.17 -8.57
C VAL A 80 -12.13 6.59 -8.73
N LYS A 81 -12.10 7.39 -7.66
CA LYS A 81 -11.61 8.78 -7.70
C LYS A 81 -10.11 8.88 -8.02
N THR A 82 -9.32 7.93 -7.56
CA THR A 82 -7.85 8.01 -7.59
C THR A 82 -7.20 7.29 -8.76
N ARG A 83 -7.96 6.49 -9.52
CA ARG A 83 -7.46 5.72 -10.68
C ARG A 83 -7.98 6.26 -12.02
N LYS A 84 -8.61 7.44 -12.04
CA LYS A 84 -9.02 8.12 -13.28
C LYS A 84 -7.78 8.45 -14.12
N ARG A 85 -7.65 7.83 -15.29
CA ARG A 85 -6.52 8.00 -16.22
C ARG A 85 -6.70 9.25 -17.06
N ASP A 86 -5.60 9.93 -17.35
CA ASP A 86 -5.53 11.05 -18.30
C ASP A 86 -5.26 10.50 -19.71
N GLU A 87 -6.02 10.97 -20.69
CA GLU A 87 -5.89 10.52 -22.08
C GLU A 87 -4.56 10.98 -22.71
N ASN A 88 -3.97 12.05 -22.18
CA ASN A 88 -2.69 12.60 -22.66
C ASN A 88 -1.46 11.92 -22.05
N ARG A 89 -1.65 10.90 -21.20
CA ARG A 89 -0.56 10.23 -20.49
C ARG A 89 -0.52 8.75 -20.82
N GLU A 90 0.66 8.25 -21.18
CA GLU A 90 0.91 6.83 -21.29
C GLU A 90 1.07 6.20 -19.90
N TYR A 91 0.40 5.06 -19.71
CA TYR A 91 0.45 4.27 -18.48
C TYR A 91 0.85 2.83 -18.79
N LYS A 92 1.48 2.17 -17.80
CA LYS A 92 1.86 0.76 -17.92
C LYS A 92 0.66 -0.16 -18.17
N LEU A 93 -0.48 0.14 -17.53
CA LEU A 93 -1.74 -0.55 -17.79
C LEU A 93 -2.61 0.30 -18.72
N PRO A 94 -3.18 -0.26 -19.80
CA PRO A 94 -4.05 0.46 -20.71
C PRO A 94 -5.25 1.10 -20.01
N ALA A 95 -5.65 2.29 -20.48
CA ALA A 95 -6.76 3.03 -19.90
C ALA A 95 -8.08 2.26 -19.94
N ASP A 96 -8.33 1.49 -21.00
CA ASP A 96 -9.57 0.73 -21.18
C ASP A 96 -9.76 -0.33 -20.10
N GLN A 97 -8.69 -1.02 -19.70
CA GLN A 97 -8.76 -2.01 -18.63
C GLN A 97 -9.16 -1.37 -17.30
N ILE A 98 -8.66 -0.18 -17.01
CA ILE A 98 -9.02 0.58 -15.80
C ILE A 98 -10.45 1.09 -15.90
N LYS A 99 -10.88 1.57 -17.07
CA LYS A 99 -12.27 2.01 -17.31
C LYS A 99 -13.25 0.86 -17.07
N THR A 100 -12.95 -0.35 -17.55
CA THR A 100 -13.77 -1.54 -17.29
C THR A 100 -13.87 -1.85 -15.80
N LYS A 101 -12.75 -1.89 -15.06
CA LYS A 101 -12.76 -2.12 -13.61
C LYS A 101 -13.56 -1.07 -12.85
N ILE A 102 -13.40 0.21 -13.20
CA ILE A 102 -14.16 1.31 -12.60
C ILE A 102 -15.65 1.15 -12.89
N ALA A 103 -16.03 0.77 -14.11
CA ALA A 103 -17.42 0.53 -14.48
C ALA A 103 -18.03 -0.65 -13.69
N GLU A 104 -17.27 -1.73 -13.47
CA GLU A 104 -17.71 -2.85 -12.63
C GLU A 104 -17.95 -2.43 -11.17
N ILE A 105 -17.03 -1.66 -10.59
CA ILE A 105 -17.17 -1.14 -9.22
C ILE A 105 -18.38 -0.21 -9.12
N ASN A 106 -18.52 0.74 -10.05
CA ASN A 106 -19.66 1.66 -10.07
C ASN A 106 -20.99 0.91 -10.23
N LYS A 107 -21.04 -0.13 -11.07
CA LYS A 107 -22.24 -0.95 -11.22
C LYS A 107 -22.69 -1.58 -9.90
N VAL A 108 -21.75 -2.04 -9.06
CA VAL A 108 -22.08 -2.59 -7.73
C VAL A 108 -22.59 -1.49 -6.79
N LEU A 109 -21.95 -0.32 -6.79
CA LEU A 109 -22.34 0.83 -5.97
C LEU A 109 -23.73 1.38 -6.36
N ASP A 110 -24.02 1.49 -7.65
CA ASP A 110 -25.28 2.05 -8.18
C ASP A 110 -26.46 1.07 -8.04
N ALA A 111 -26.20 -0.24 -8.04
CA ALA A 111 -27.23 -1.27 -7.88
C ALA A 111 -27.74 -1.45 -6.43
N GLY A 112 -27.31 -0.60 -5.49
CA GLY A 112 -27.59 -0.76 -4.07
C GLY A 112 -26.89 -1.96 -3.44
N GLY A 113 -25.82 -2.46 -4.08
CA GLY A 113 -24.95 -3.49 -3.51
C GLY A 113 -24.26 -2.98 -2.25
N SER A 114 -23.87 -3.90 -1.37
CA SER A 114 -23.15 -3.53 -0.14
C SER A 114 -21.77 -2.95 -0.51
N VAL A 115 -21.32 -1.97 0.26
CA VAL A 115 -20.01 -1.33 0.07
C VAL A 115 -18.87 -2.34 0.16
N GLU A 116 -19.07 -3.37 0.99
CA GLU A 116 -18.17 -4.49 1.17
C GLU A 116 -18.01 -5.32 -0.12
N ASP A 117 -19.10 -5.53 -0.88
CA ASP A 117 -19.06 -6.24 -2.16
C ASP A 117 -18.26 -5.46 -3.21
N ALA A 118 -18.41 -4.14 -3.23
CA ALA A 118 -17.65 -3.26 -4.12
C ALA A 118 -16.15 -3.23 -3.74
N ASP A 119 -15.84 -3.21 -2.45
CA ASP A 119 -14.46 -3.19 -1.95
C ASP A 119 -13.72 -4.52 -2.26
N GLN A 120 -14.41 -5.66 -2.22
CA GLN A 120 -13.83 -6.97 -2.61
C GLN A 120 -13.41 -7.07 -4.08
N LYS A 121 -13.97 -6.23 -4.95
CA LYS A 121 -13.60 -6.18 -6.38
C LYS A 121 -12.28 -5.45 -6.62
N ILE A 122 -11.69 -4.81 -5.62
CA ILE A 122 -10.45 -4.05 -5.77
C ILE A 122 -9.23 -4.99 -5.75
N PRO A 123 -8.42 -5.03 -6.83
CA PRO A 123 -7.29 -5.97 -6.91
C PRO A 123 -6.25 -5.84 -5.78
N SER A 124 -6.02 -4.63 -5.28
CA SER A 124 -5.04 -4.38 -4.21
C SER A 124 -5.46 -4.87 -2.83
N LEU A 125 -6.74 -5.21 -2.63
CA LEU A 125 -7.25 -5.81 -1.38
C LEU A 125 -7.25 -7.35 -1.42
N GLN A 126 -6.94 -7.96 -2.58
CA GLN A 126 -6.82 -9.41 -2.73
C GLN A 126 -5.43 -9.94 -2.36
N VAL A 127 -4.50 -9.06 -1.98
CA VAL A 127 -3.14 -9.45 -1.60
C VAL A 127 -3.16 -9.99 -0.17
N ASN A 128 -2.77 -11.26 0.00
CA ASN A 128 -2.68 -11.92 1.30
C ASN A 128 -1.64 -11.19 2.18
N VAL A 129 -2.12 -10.33 3.08
CA VAL A 129 -1.30 -9.51 3.99
C VAL A 129 -0.46 -10.38 4.93
N ASN A 130 -0.82 -11.66 5.09
CA ASN A 130 -0.12 -12.59 5.97
C ASN A 130 1.28 -12.99 5.48
N ASP A 131 1.55 -12.93 4.16
CA ASP A 131 2.84 -13.37 3.61
C ASP A 131 4.02 -12.44 4.00
N PHE A 132 3.73 -11.18 4.33
CA PHE A 132 4.75 -10.20 4.70
C PHE A 132 5.08 -10.18 6.20
N LEU A 133 4.10 -10.47 7.08
CA LEU A 133 4.26 -10.39 8.53
C LEU A 133 4.60 -11.72 9.20
N LEU A 134 4.36 -12.87 8.55
CA LEU A 134 4.68 -14.19 9.09
C LEU A 134 6.18 -14.54 9.02
N GLU A 135 6.98 -13.87 8.19
CA GLU A 135 8.42 -14.15 8.08
C GLU A 135 9.25 -13.53 9.22
N HIS A 136 8.69 -12.65 10.06
CA HIS A 136 9.37 -12.02 11.21
C HIS A 136 8.52 -12.12 12.48
N PRO A 137 8.56 -13.23 13.24
CA PRO A 137 8.19 -13.14 14.65
C PRO A 137 9.11 -12.10 15.29
N ALA A 138 8.52 -11.10 15.97
CA ALA A 138 9.29 -10.24 16.84
C ALA A 138 10.00 -11.15 17.85
N ASP A 139 11.34 -11.25 17.75
CA ASP A 139 12.16 -11.85 18.79
C ASP A 139 12.06 -10.95 20.03
N ASN A 140 10.98 -11.10 20.78
CA ASN A 140 10.87 -10.63 22.15
C ASN A 140 11.73 -11.55 23.03
N SER A 141 13.05 -11.48 22.84
CA SER A 141 14.01 -11.92 23.85
C SER A 141 14.01 -10.86 24.96
N SER A 142 13.02 -10.95 25.84
CA SER A 142 13.04 -10.25 27.12
C SER A 142 14.18 -10.83 27.97
N GLY A 143 15.34 -10.17 27.91
CA GLY A 143 16.46 -10.44 28.80
C GLY A 143 16.07 -10.15 30.25
N SER A 144 15.73 -11.22 30.97
CA SER A 144 15.71 -11.29 32.43
C SER A 144 16.93 -10.59 33.03
N HIS A 145 16.74 -9.45 33.67
CA HIS A 145 17.69 -8.91 34.64
C HIS A 145 17.06 -9.09 36.02
N ASN A 146 17.39 -10.21 36.64
CA ASN A 146 17.12 -10.45 38.05
C ASN A 146 18.10 -9.60 38.86
N ALA A 147 17.60 -8.54 39.49
CA ALA A 147 18.35 -7.77 40.48
C ALA A 147 17.86 -8.20 41.87
N ASN A 148 18.74 -8.84 42.64
CA ASN A 148 18.58 -8.92 44.07
C ASN A 148 19.97 -8.81 44.72
N PRO A 149 20.17 -7.98 45.75
CA PRO A 149 21.29 -8.14 46.68
C PRO A 149 21.10 -9.36 47.59
#